data_AF-A0A6P3G895-F1
#
_entry.id   AF-A0A6P3G895-F1
#
_cell.length_a   1.000
_cell.length_b   1.000
_cell.length_c   1.000
_cell.angle_alpha   90.00
_cell.angle_beta   90.00
_cell.angle_gamma   90.00
#
_symmetry.space_group_name_H-M   'P 1'
#
loop_
_entity.id
_entity.type
_entity.pdbx_description
1 polymer ?
#
loop_
_entity_poly.entity_id
_entity_poly.type
_entity_poly.pdbx_seq_one_letter_code
_entity_poly.pdbx_strand_id
1 'polypeptide(L)'
;MEMFEYVRNDRDGWNPSVCMNFCAAFLSFAQNTAVQDDPRLVYLFSWEPGGPVTVSEHRDAPHAFLPPWYVEAVTQDLPSPPKTPSPKD
;
A
#
# COMPACT_ATOMS: atom_id res chain seq x y z
N MET A 1 -15.31 -19.36 13.80
CA MET A 1 -15.64 -18.72 12.50
C MET A 1 -17.13 -18.87 12.27
N GLU A 2 -17.97 -18.34 13.17
CA GLU A 2 -19.40 -18.69 13.20
C GLU A 2 -20.19 -18.11 12.02
N MET A 3 -19.79 -16.94 11.51
CA MET A 3 -20.51 -16.30 10.40
C MET A 3 -20.42 -17.08 9.08
N PHE A 4 -19.29 -17.76 8.82
CA PHE A 4 -19.12 -18.54 7.59
C PHE A 4 -19.95 -19.83 7.62
N GLU A 5 -20.24 -20.38 8.81
CA GLU A 5 -21.07 -21.58 8.95
C GLU A 5 -22.45 -21.39 8.30
N TYR A 6 -23.03 -20.19 8.40
CA TYR A 6 -24.33 -19.87 7.83
C TYR A 6 -24.37 -19.93 6.30
N VAL A 7 -23.23 -19.77 5.64
CA VAL A 7 -23.13 -19.67 4.17
C VAL A 7 -22.24 -20.73 3.56
N ARG A 8 -21.65 -21.64 4.35
CA ARG A 8 -20.67 -22.64 3.88
C ARG A 8 -21.17 -23.47 2.70
N ASN A 9 -22.44 -23.85 2.72
CA ASN A 9 -23.07 -24.68 1.70
C ASN A 9 -23.99 -23.88 0.77
N ASP A 10 -24.00 -22.55 0.88
CA ASP A 10 -24.76 -21.67 -0.01
C ASP A 10 -23.97 -21.48 -1.32
N ARG A 11 -24.63 -21.72 -2.46
CA ARG A 11 -24.00 -21.57 -3.78
C ARG A 11 -23.68 -20.12 -4.11
N ASP A 12 -24.47 -19.19 -3.59
CA ASP A 12 -24.30 -17.75 -3.79
C ASP A 12 -23.61 -17.08 -2.57
N GLY A 13 -23.15 -17.91 -1.62
CA GLY A 13 -22.47 -17.48 -0.41
C GLY A 13 -21.06 -16.93 -0.67
N TRP A 14 -20.57 -16.11 0.26
CA TRP A 14 -19.20 -15.64 0.26
C TRP A 14 -18.26 -16.65 0.93
N ASN A 15 -16.98 -16.62 0.53
CA ASN A 15 -15.96 -17.52 1.06
C ASN A 15 -14.81 -16.71 1.71
N PRO A 16 -14.54 -16.90 3.02
CA PRO A 16 -13.47 -16.19 3.73
C PRO A 16 -12.09 -16.33 3.06
N SER A 17 -11.79 -17.49 2.50
CA SER A 17 -10.51 -17.73 1.82
C SER A 17 -10.40 -16.91 0.54
N VAL A 18 -11.50 -16.72 -0.20
CA VAL A 18 -11.50 -15.84 -1.39
C VAL A 18 -11.20 -14.39 -0.96
N CYS A 19 -11.84 -13.91 0.11
CA CYS A 19 -11.60 -12.56 0.64
C CYS A 19 -10.14 -12.36 1.05
N MET A 20 -9.58 -13.28 1.84
CA MET A 20 -8.23 -13.14 2.36
C MET A 20 -7.15 -13.37 1.29
N ASN A 21 -7.38 -14.27 0.34
CA ASN A 21 -6.46 -14.47 -0.79
C ASN A 21 -6.45 -13.25 -1.71
N PHE A 22 -7.61 -12.64 -1.98
CA PHE A 22 -7.67 -11.37 -2.70
C PHE A 22 -6.91 -10.26 -1.95
N CYS A 23 -7.14 -10.13 -0.64
CA CYS A 23 -6.43 -9.14 0.18
C CYS A 23 -4.91 -9.35 0.14
N ALA A 24 -4.43 -10.58 0.30
CA ALA A 24 -3.01 -10.90 0.22
C ALA A 24 -2.44 -10.55 -1.17
N ALA A 25 -3.13 -10.92 -2.25
CA ALA A 25 -2.72 -10.59 -3.61
C ALA A 25 -2.69 -9.08 -3.87
N PHE A 26 -3.67 -8.34 -3.33
CA PHE A 26 -3.72 -6.88 -3.43
C PHE A 26 -2.55 -6.23 -2.67
N LEU A 27 -2.23 -6.69 -1.46
CA LEU A 27 -1.09 -6.18 -0.70
C LEU A 27 0.23 -6.43 -1.43
N SER A 28 0.43 -7.62 -1.98
CA SER A 28 1.60 -7.92 -2.82
C SER A 28 1.64 -7.05 -4.08
N PHE A 29 0.50 -6.84 -4.73
CA PHE A 29 0.40 -5.94 -5.89
C PHE A 29 0.77 -4.50 -5.52
N ALA A 30 0.24 -3.98 -4.42
CA ALA A 30 0.54 -2.63 -3.94
C ALA A 30 2.02 -2.46 -3.61
N GLN A 31 2.61 -3.42 -2.90
CA GLN A 31 4.04 -3.43 -2.56
C GLN A 31 4.93 -3.43 -3.81
N ASN A 32 4.60 -4.25 -4.82
CA ASN A 32 5.36 -4.33 -6.06
C ASN A 32 5.15 -3.11 -6.98
N THR A 33 4.10 -2.32 -6.75
CA THR A 33 3.79 -1.13 -7.55
C THR A 33 4.45 0.11 -6.95
N ALA A 34 4.35 0.31 -5.63
CA ALA A 34 4.88 1.47 -4.92
C ALA A 34 6.37 1.31 -4.57
N VAL A 35 7.22 1.33 -5.60
CA VAL A 35 8.67 1.08 -5.45
C VAL A 35 9.47 2.31 -5.03
N GLN A 36 8.92 3.51 -5.19
CA GLN A 36 9.57 4.77 -4.83
C GLN A 36 9.27 5.14 -3.37
N ASP A 37 10.34 5.35 -2.59
CA ASP A 37 10.24 5.87 -1.22
C ASP A 37 10.21 7.42 -1.25
N ASP A 38 9.02 7.97 -1.53
CA ASP A 38 8.74 9.41 -1.58
C ASP A 38 7.38 9.70 -0.93
N PRO A 39 7.30 10.37 0.23
CA PRO A 39 6.05 10.62 0.94
C PRO A 39 5.10 11.58 0.19
N ARG A 40 5.57 12.27 -0.85
CA ARG A 40 4.77 13.16 -1.69
C ARG A 40 4.17 12.45 -2.89
N LEU A 41 4.65 11.25 -3.23
CA LEU A 41 4.16 10.44 -4.33
C LEU A 41 3.09 9.46 -3.83
N VAL A 42 1.96 9.40 -4.53
CA VAL A 42 0.85 8.51 -4.21
C VAL A 42 0.52 7.64 -5.42
N TYR A 43 0.56 6.33 -5.20
CA TYR A 43 -0.02 5.34 -6.09
C TYR A 43 -1.48 5.13 -5.70
N LEU A 44 -2.41 5.71 -6.46
CA LEU A 44 -3.84 5.58 -6.23
C LEU A 44 -4.37 4.31 -6.91
N PHE A 45 -4.83 3.36 -6.08
CA PHE A 45 -5.47 2.12 -6.52
C PHE A 45 -6.99 2.32 -6.59
N SER A 46 -7.56 2.26 -7.79
CA SER A 46 -9.00 2.47 -8.04
C SER A 46 -9.65 1.18 -8.49
N TRP A 47 -10.88 0.92 -8.03
CA TRP A 47 -11.61 -0.30 -8.36
C TRP A 47 -13.10 -0.02 -8.53
N GLU A 48 -13.69 -0.63 -9.56
CA GLU A 48 -15.12 -0.62 -9.84
C GLU A 48 -15.62 -2.06 -10.05
N PRO A 49 -16.86 -2.38 -9.65
CA PRO A 49 -17.42 -3.72 -9.83
C PRO A 49 -17.36 -4.19 -11.30
N GLY A 50 -16.89 -5.42 -11.50
CA GLY A 50 -16.72 -6.01 -12.83
C GLY A 50 -15.40 -5.65 -13.53
N GLY A 51 -14.61 -4.74 -12.96
CA GLY A 51 -13.28 -4.36 -13.46
C GLY A 51 -12.13 -4.84 -12.58
N PRO A 52 -10.89 -4.82 -13.12
CA PRO A 52 -9.68 -5.00 -12.31
C PRO A 52 -9.39 -3.75 -11.47
N VAL A 53 -8.52 -3.90 -10.48
CA VAL A 53 -7.89 -2.75 -9.82
C VAL A 53 -6.97 -2.05 -10.83
N THR A 54 -7.09 -0.73 -10.94
CA THR A 54 -6.25 0.12 -11.78
C THR A 54 -5.38 1.03 -10.92
N VAL A 55 -4.28 1.54 -11.49
CA VAL A 55 -3.30 2.37 -10.77
C VAL A 55 -3.11 3.68 -11.51
N SER A 56 -3.06 4.78 -10.76
CA SER A 56 -2.63 6.09 -11.25
C SER A 56 -1.64 6.73 -10.28
N GLU A 57 -0.67 7.47 -10.80
CA GLU A 57 0.33 8.17 -9.98
C GLU A 57 -0.05 9.64 -9.81
N HIS A 58 0.08 10.14 -8.58
CA HIS A 58 -0.20 11.53 -8.21
C HIS A 58 0.90 12.07 -7.30
N ARG A 59 1.13 13.38 -7.36
CA ARG A 59 2.07 14.05 -6.47
C ARG A 59 1.38 15.19 -5.73
N ASP A 60 1.76 15.37 -4.48
CA ASP A 60 1.27 16.45 -3.62
C ASP A 60 -0.26 16.47 -3.46
N ALA A 61 -0.80 17.61 -3.04
CA ALA A 61 -2.23 17.80 -2.89
C ALA A 61 -2.98 17.61 -4.23
N PRO A 62 -4.17 17.01 -4.24
CA PRO A 62 -4.97 16.62 -3.06
C PRO A 62 -4.71 15.20 -2.54
N HIS A 63 -3.81 14.44 -3.17
CA HIS A 63 -3.70 13.00 -2.93
C HIS A 63 -2.69 12.64 -1.83
N ALA A 64 -1.60 13.40 -1.73
CA ALA A 64 -0.60 13.20 -0.68
C ALA A 64 -1.24 13.36 0.71
N PHE A 65 -1.09 12.34 1.55
CA PHE A 65 -1.79 12.22 2.82
C PHE A 65 -0.87 12.12 4.04
N LEU A 66 0.44 11.92 3.83
CA LEU A 66 1.41 11.92 4.94
C LEU A 66 1.69 13.37 5.36
N PRO A 67 1.31 13.77 6.59
CA PRO A 67 1.50 15.14 7.03
C PRO A 67 2.98 15.42 7.37
N PRO A 68 3.46 16.68 7.22
CA PRO A 68 4.86 17.02 7.47
C PRO A 68 5.38 16.57 8.83
N TRP A 69 4.58 16.75 9.90
CA TRP A 69 5.00 16.37 11.26
C TRP A 69 5.35 14.88 11.40
N TYR A 70 4.68 14.00 10.65
CA TYR A 70 4.94 12.56 10.70
C TYR A 70 6.22 12.22 9.93
N VAL A 71 6.35 12.79 8.73
CA VAL A 71 7.54 12.59 7.89
C VAL A 71 8.79 13.10 8.60
N GLU A 72 8.71 14.28 9.22
CA GLU A 72 9.81 14.88 9.97
C GLU A 72 10.21 14.02 11.18
N ALA A 73 9.24 13.56 11.98
CA ALA A 73 9.51 12.70 13.14
C ALA A 73 10.19 11.37 12.76
N VAL A 74 9.64 10.67 11.75
CA VAL A 74 10.19 9.38 11.31
C VAL A 74 11.58 9.54 10.68
N THR A 75 11.83 10.64 9.97
CA THR A 75 13.13 10.89 9.33
C THR A 75 14.21 11.23 10.36
N GLN A 76 13.85 11.91 11.46
CA GLN A 76 14.79 12.24 12.55
C GLN A 76 15.25 11.01 13.33
N ASP A 77 14.39 10.00 13.46
CA ASP A 77 14.72 8.73 14.13
C ASP A 77 15.57 7.78 13.27
N LEU A 78 15.77 8.08 11.98
CA LEU A 78 16.61 7.27 11.09
C LEU A 78 18.10 7.61 11.30
N PRO A 79 18.98 6.60 11.44
CA PRO A 79 20.42 6.82 11.45
C PRO A 79 20.84 7.55 10.17
N SER A 80 21.69 8.57 10.30
CA SER A 80 22.25 9.25 9.14
C SER A 80 22.99 8.24 8.26
N PRO A 81 22.90 8.33 6.92
CA PRO A 81 23.72 7.53 6.04
C PRO A 81 25.20 7.68 6.41
N PRO A 82 26.01 6.60 6.40
CA PRO A 82 27.43 6.70 6.67
C PRO A 82 28.06 7.71 5.70
N LYS A 83 28.71 8.75 6.25
CA LYS A 83 29.45 9.72 5.44
C LYS A 83 30.56 8.98 4.69
N THR A 84 30.41 8.82 3.38
CA THR A 84 31.51 8.40 2.51
C THR A 84 32.62 9.45 2.63
N PRO A 85 33.87 9.08 2.94
CA PRO A 85 34.97 10.03 2.97
C PRO A 85 35.12 10.64 1.58
N SER A 86 35.15 11.98 1.51
CA SER A 86 35.50 12.68 0.28
C SER A 86 36.86 12.18 -0.23
N PRO A 87 37.05 11.97 -1.55
CA PRO A 87 38.36 11.67 -2.10
C PRO A 87 39.34 12.77 -1.67
N LYS A 88 40.49 12.37 -1.11
CA LYS A 88 41.61 13.29 -0.93
C LYS A 88 42.25 13.49 -2.30
N ASP A 89 42.42 14.75 -2.68
CA ASP A 89 43.19 15.18 -3.86
C ASP A 89 44.63 14.65 -3.83
#